data_AF-A0A955RI10-F1
#
_entry.id   AF-A0A955RI10-F1
#
_cell.length_a   1.000
_cell.length_b   1.000
_cell.length_c   1.000
_cell.angle_alpha   90.00
_cell.angle_beta   90.00
_cell.angle_gamma   90.00
#
_symmetry.space_group_name_H-M   'P 1'
#
loop_
_entity.id
_entity.type
_entity.pdbx_description
1 polymer ?
#
loop_
_entity_poly.entity_id
_entity_poly.type
_entity_poly.pdbx_seq_one_letter_code
_entity_poly.pdbx_strand_id
1 'polypeptide(L)'
;MKVRKVKLPVPILLVFVLSVICLFVGYKTGIDSKPTNCAELGGAYLEIGKKELGINDFGSQEWLQLIEDETKFTKDYYKSLSK
;
A
#
# COMPACT_ATOMS: atom_id res chain seq x y z
N MET A 1 -25.83 -30.00 38.31
CA MET A 1 -24.75 -29.18 37.72
C MET A 1 -25.30 -27.78 37.46
N LYS A 2 -24.89 -26.77 38.26
CA LYS A 2 -25.45 -25.40 38.20
C LYS A 2 -24.79 -24.66 37.02
N VAL A 3 -25.51 -24.53 35.91
CA VAL A 3 -25.05 -23.75 34.76
C VAL A 3 -25.11 -22.27 35.15
N ARG A 4 -23.96 -21.67 35.49
CA ARG A 4 -23.88 -20.23 35.75
C ARG A 4 -24.15 -19.51 34.43
N LYS A 5 -25.28 -18.81 34.33
CA LYS A 5 -25.51 -17.86 33.22
C LYS A 5 -24.57 -16.67 33.45
N VAL A 6 -23.40 -16.72 32.84
CA VAL A 6 -22.47 -15.59 32.81
C VAL A 6 -23.09 -14.53 31.92
N LYS A 7 -23.73 -13.52 32.52
CA LYS A 7 -24.16 -12.32 31.80
C LYS A 7 -22.89 -11.53 31.48
N LEU A 8 -22.36 -11.71 30.27
CA LEU A 8 -21.23 -10.91 29.81
C LEU A 8 -21.64 -9.43 29.87
N PRO A 9 -20.93 -8.57 30.62
CA PRO A 9 -21.30 -7.18 30.72
C PRO A 9 -21.17 -6.52 29.35
N VAL A 10 -22.23 -5.83 28.94
CA VAL A 10 -22.35 -5.08 27.67
C VAL A 10 -21.09 -4.28 27.29
N PRO A 11 -20.38 -3.59 28.22
CA PRO A 11 -19.14 -2.89 27.86
C PRO A 11 -18.03 -3.80 27.34
N ILE A 12 -17.90 -5.05 27.84
CA ILE A 12 -16.88 -6.00 27.36
C ILE A 12 -17.21 -6.46 25.94
N LEU A 13 -18.50 -6.68 25.64
CA LEU A 13 -18.95 -7.05 24.30
C LEU A 13 -18.64 -5.93 23.29
N LEU A 14 -18.89 -4.67 23.66
CA LEU A 14 -18.61 -3.50 22.81
C LEU A 14 -17.11 -3.35 22.51
N VAL A 15 -16.25 -3.51 23.52
CA VAL A 15 -14.78 -3.44 23.32
C VAL A 15 -14.31 -4.55 22.39
N PHE A 16 -14.85 -5.76 22.53
CA PHE A 16 -14.51 -6.88 21.66
C PHE A 16 -14.92 -6.59 20.20
N VAL A 17 -16.15 -6.13 19.98
CA VAL A 17 -16.64 -5.77 18.64
C VAL A 17 -15.80 -4.67 18.00
N LEU A 18 -15.49 -3.59 18.74
CA LEU A 18 -14.63 -2.51 18.27
C LEU A 18 -13.22 -3.02 17.89
N SER A 19 -12.63 -3.89 18.71
CA SER A 19 -11.30 -4.46 18.43
C SER A 19 -11.28 -5.29 17.15
N VAL A 20 -12.32 -6.08 16.90
CA VAL A 20 -12.45 -6.90 15.69
C VAL A 20 -12.65 -6.02 14.45
N ILE A 21 -13.44 -4.95 14.56
CA ILE A 21 -13.62 -3.98 13.47
C ILE A 21 -12.30 -3.28 13.14
N CYS A 22 -11.56 -2.79 14.14
CA CYS A 22 -10.27 -2.14 13.92
C CYS A 22 -9.24 -3.09 13.27
N LEU A 23 -9.18 -4.34 13.72
CA LEU A 23 -8.32 -5.36 13.12
C LEU A 23 -8.73 -5.67 11.68
N PHE A 24 -10.03 -5.78 11.39
CA PHE A 24 -10.53 -6.08 10.06
C PHE A 24 -10.31 -4.93 9.08
N VAL A 25 -10.58 -3.68 9.50
CA VAL A 25 -10.33 -2.48 8.71
C VAL A 25 -8.83 -2.31 8.47
N GLY A 26 -8.00 -2.44 9.51
CA GLY A 26 -6.53 -2.36 9.39
C GLY A 26 -5.94 -3.46 8.50
N TYR A 27 -6.44 -4.68 8.59
CA TYR A 27 -6.04 -5.79 7.73
C TYR A 27 -6.44 -5.53 6.27
N LYS A 28 -7.65 -5.01 6.04
CA LYS A 28 -8.12 -4.64 4.70
C LYS A 28 -7.30 -3.50 4.11
N THR A 29 -7.05 -2.42 4.85
CA THR A 29 -6.25 -1.30 4.35
C THR A 29 -4.77 -1.66 4.18
N GLY A 30 -4.23 -2.57 4.99
CA GLY A 30 -2.83 -3.02 4.91
C GLY A 30 -2.54 -4.02 3.79
N ILE A 31 -3.54 -4.77 3.31
CA ILE A 31 -3.37 -5.83 2.29
C ILE A 31 -3.98 -5.46 0.95
N ASP A 32 -5.04 -4.65 0.93
CA ASP A 32 -5.66 -4.13 -0.29
C ASP A 32 -5.11 -2.76 -0.72
N SER A 33 -3.87 -2.41 -0.35
CA SER A 33 -3.12 -1.34 -1.03
C SER A 33 -2.61 -1.82 -2.40
N LYS A 34 -3.47 -2.54 -3.14
CA LYS A 34 -3.23 -2.79 -4.55
C LYS A 34 -3.48 -1.46 -5.27
N PRO A 35 -2.56 -1.01 -6.11
CA PRO A 35 -2.74 0.22 -6.86
C PRO A 35 -4.05 0.13 -7.67
N THR A 36 -4.96 1.04 -7.38
CA THR A 36 -6.32 1.08 -7.97
C THR A 36 -6.32 1.68 -9.36
N ASN A 37 -5.22 2.32 -9.75
CA ASN A 37 -5.03 2.95 -11.05
C ASN A 37 -3.56 2.86 -11.51
N CYS A 38 -3.32 3.11 -12.80
CA CYS A 38 -1.98 3.03 -13.38
C CYS A 38 -0.98 4.04 -12.79
N ALA A 39 -1.46 5.17 -12.27
CA ALA A 39 -0.61 6.17 -11.65
C ALA A 39 -0.07 5.70 -10.29
N GLU A 40 -0.93 5.07 -9.46
CA GLU A 40 -0.53 4.42 -8.21
C GLU A 40 0.40 3.24 -8.46
N LEU A 41 0.18 2.48 -9.54
CA LEU A 41 1.07 1.39 -9.93
C LEU A 41 2.44 1.92 -10.31
N GLY A 42 2.50 2.97 -11.13
CA GLY A 42 3.75 3.66 -11.48
C GLY A 42 4.47 4.22 -10.24
N GLY A 43 3.72 4.80 -9.30
CA GLY A 43 4.26 5.26 -8.02
C GLY A 43 4.87 4.14 -7.18
N ALA A 44 4.20 2.99 -7.10
CA ALA A 44 4.72 1.82 -6.39
C ALA A 44 6.00 1.26 -7.02
N TYR A 45 6.07 1.18 -8.36
CA TYR A 45 7.29 0.76 -9.06
C TYR A 45 8.45 1.73 -8.83
N LEU A 46 8.20 3.04 -8.87
CA LEU A 46 9.21 4.04 -8.57
C LEU A 46 9.71 3.95 -7.13
N GLU A 47 8.83 3.66 -6.17
CA GLU A 47 9.23 3.46 -4.77
C GLU A 47 10.09 2.20 -4.58
N ILE A 48 9.83 1.14 -5.35
CA ILE A 48 10.66 -0.07 -5.36
C ILE A 48 12.04 0.25 -5.95
N GLY A 49 12.11 0.85 -7.13
CA GLY A 49 13.38 1.24 -7.77
C GLY A 49 14.21 2.17 -6.89
N LYS A 50 13.55 3.11 -6.19
CA LYS A 50 14.17 3.96 -5.17
C LYS A 50 14.86 3.16 -4.07
N LYS A 51 14.16 2.17 -3.50
CA LYS A 51 14.69 1.31 -2.42
C LYS A 51 15.85 0.44 -2.92
N GLU A 52 15.74 -0.11 -4.12
CA GLU A 52 16.81 -0.92 -4.74
C GLU A 52 18.09 -0.11 -4.95
N LEU A 53 17.95 1.16 -5.34
CA LEU A 53 19.07 2.08 -5.56
C LEU A 53 19.54 2.78 -4.28
N GLY A 54 18.90 2.56 -3.14
CA GLY A 54 19.26 3.17 -1.86
C GLY A 54 19.05 4.69 -1.80
N ILE A 55 18.22 5.24 -2.70
CA ILE A 55 17.94 6.67 -2.76
C ILE A 55 16.95 6.99 -1.64
N ASN A 56 17.30 7.88 -0.72
CA ASN A 56 16.42 8.21 0.41
C ASN A 56 15.62 9.51 0.18
N ASP A 57 16.18 10.45 -0.58
CA ASP A 57 15.61 11.78 -0.80
C ASP A 57 14.86 11.85 -2.14
N PHE A 58 13.63 12.38 -2.12
CA PHE A 58 12.81 12.64 -3.31
C PHE A 58 13.21 13.94 -4.05
N GLY A 59 14.14 14.72 -3.50
CA GLY A 59 14.72 15.90 -4.15
C GLY A 59 16.12 15.68 -4.72
N SER A 60 16.70 14.47 -4.58
CA SER A 60 18.08 14.23 -5.01
C SER A 60 18.20 14.21 -6.53
N GLN A 61 19.40 14.52 -7.04
CA GLN A 61 19.67 14.39 -8.48
C GLN A 61 19.55 12.94 -8.97
N GLU A 62 19.88 11.97 -8.13
CA GLU A 62 19.75 10.54 -8.41
C GLU A 62 18.28 10.14 -8.61
N TRP A 63 17.38 10.69 -7.80
CA TRP A 63 15.94 10.48 -7.95
C TRP A 63 15.40 11.09 -9.24
N LEU A 64 15.83 12.31 -9.57
CA LEU A 64 15.43 12.98 -10.81
C LEU A 64 15.93 12.23 -12.04
N GLN A 65 17.17 11.72 -12.01
CA GLN A 65 17.73 10.89 -13.07
C GLN A 65 16.93 9.59 -13.24
N LEU A 66 16.60 8.91 -12.15
CA LEU A 66 15.78 7.70 -12.20
C LEU A 66 14.42 7.95 -12.87
N ILE A 67 13.73 9.05 -12.52
CA ILE A 67 12.46 9.42 -13.14
C ILE A 67 12.63 9.68 -14.64
N GLU A 68 13.70 10.39 -15.02
CA GLU A 68 13.96 10.75 -16.41
C GLU A 68 14.26 9.52 -17.27
N ASP A 69 15.06 8.59 -16.75
CA ASP A 69 15.39 7.32 -17.41
C ASP A 69 14.15 6.43 -17.59
N GLU A 70 13.34 6.25 -16.55
CA GLU A 70 12.07 5.49 -16.63
C GLU A 70 11.08 6.12 -17.62
N THR A 71 11.00 7.45 -17.62
CA THR A 71 10.15 8.21 -18.56
C THR A 71 10.62 8.02 -19.99
N LYS A 72 11.94 8.06 -20.23
CA LYS A 72 12.53 7.87 -21.55
C LYS A 72 12.34 6.45 -22.04
N PHE A 73 12.63 5.45 -21.21
CA PHE A 73 12.38 4.04 -21.52
C PHE A 73 10.93 3.80 -21.95
N THR A 74 9.99 4.34 -21.17
CA THR A 74 8.56 4.23 -21.47
C THR A 74 8.21 4.86 -22.81
N LYS A 75 8.70 6.07 -23.09
CA LYS A 75 8.46 6.77 -24.37
C LYS A 75 9.05 6.00 -25.55
N ASP A 76 10.28 5.50 -25.42
CA ASP A 76 10.97 4.76 -26.47
C ASP A 76 10.25 3.43 -26.75
N TYR A 77 9.76 2.75 -25.71
CA TYR A 77 8.93 1.55 -25.84
C TYR A 77 7.63 1.83 -26.59
N TYR A 78 6.86 2.86 -26.20
CA TYR A 78 5.64 3.24 -26.92
C TYR A 78 5.91 3.59 -28.39
N LYS A 79 7.00 4.28 -28.68
CA LYS A 79 7.40 4.63 -30.06
C LYS A 79 7.78 3.40 -30.89
N SER A 80 8.33 2.35 -30.24
CA SER A 80 8.64 1.08 -30.90
C SER A 80 7.37 0.28 -31.25
N LEU A 81 6.32 0.37 -30.42
CA LEU A 81 5.04 -0.30 -30.65
C LEU A 81 4.16 0.41 -31.69
N SER A 82 4.40 1.69 -31.96
CA SER A 82 3.64 2.47 -32.96
C SER A 82 4.19 2.34 -34.38
N LYS A 83 5.16 1.45 -34.62
CA LYS A 83 5.79 1.17 -35.92
C LYS A 83 5.35 -0.19 -36.44
#